data_AF-A0A535F615-F1
#
_entry.id   AF-A0A535F615-F1
#
_cell.length_a   1.000
_cell.length_b   1.000
_cell.length_c   1.000
_cell.angle_alpha   90.00
_cell.angle_beta   90.00
_cell.angle_gamma   90.00
#
_symmetry.space_group_name_H-M   'P 1'
#
loop_
_entity.id
_entity.type
_entity.pdbx_description
1 polymer ?
#
loop_
_entity_poly.entity_id
_entity_poly.type
_entity_poly.pdbx_seq_one_letter_code
_entity_poly.pdbx_strand_id
1 'polypeptide(L)'
;MKLLGPLESRNINVSEQYVKSLPLEGKRILVTRAREQAGALSERLQAVGAIPVEFPVIRIMPPQDWEPLDSTLGKLFLADANNLPYYAWLIFTSANGVNIFCERLLSLGFHTENMLGVRVAAIGPATAAALTHYDITADLVPGEYIAESVAAALIEDTQRREESLEGKRILLPRAAEARQVLVTGLEQAGAIVDEVAAYTTVAAAGDDEQGREVLHLLQNGQIDIITFTSSFDCT
;
A
#
# COMPACT_ATOMS: atom_id res chain seq x y z
N MET A 1 -27.71 62.45 41.61
CA MET A 1 -26.94 63.01 40.48
C MET A 1 -25.47 62.69 40.75
N LYS A 2 -24.98 61.55 40.24
CA LYS A 2 -23.66 60.97 40.56
C LYS A 2 -22.60 61.53 39.60
N LEU A 3 -21.50 62.03 40.16
CA LEU A 3 -20.30 62.53 39.48
C LEU A 3 -19.36 61.37 39.12
N LEU A 4 -18.62 61.57 38.03
CA LEU A 4 -17.60 60.70 37.44
C LEU A 4 -16.42 60.43 38.40
N GLY A 5 -15.91 59.20 38.40
CA GLY A 5 -14.59 58.82 38.94
C GLY A 5 -13.70 58.24 37.82
N PRO A 6 -12.36 58.28 37.95
CA PRO A 6 -11.44 58.03 36.84
C PRO A 6 -11.33 56.55 36.46
N LEU A 7 -11.09 56.29 35.18
CA LEU A 7 -10.78 54.98 34.62
C LEU A 7 -9.39 54.53 35.09
N GLU A 8 -9.33 53.64 36.07
CA GLU A 8 -8.10 52.90 36.40
C GLU A 8 -7.80 51.88 35.31
N SER A 9 -6.63 52.05 34.73
CA SER A 9 -5.93 51.13 33.83
C SER A 9 -5.81 49.74 34.43
N ARG A 10 -6.63 48.79 33.94
CA ARG A 10 -6.37 47.36 34.13
C ARG A 10 -5.27 46.93 33.17
N ASN A 11 -4.08 46.75 33.70
CA ASN A 11 -3.02 45.94 33.11
C ASN A 11 -3.57 44.53 32.87
N ILE A 12 -3.92 44.22 31.62
CA ILE A 12 -4.14 42.84 31.21
C ILE A 12 -2.75 42.28 30.91
N ASN A 13 -2.20 41.55 31.89
CA ASN A 13 -1.01 40.74 31.72
C ASN A 13 -1.38 39.59 30.78
N VAL A 14 -1.20 39.76 29.47
CA VAL A 14 -1.36 38.68 28.49
C VAL A 14 -0.08 37.86 28.50
N SER A 15 0.13 37.10 29.56
CA SER A 15 1.17 36.08 29.66
C SER A 15 0.54 34.71 29.87
N GLU A 16 -0.28 34.29 28.90
CA GLU A 16 -0.65 32.89 28.71
C GLU A 16 -0.41 32.55 27.23
N GLN A 17 0.86 32.48 26.85
CA GLN A 17 1.24 31.64 25.73
C GLN A 17 0.99 30.19 26.16
N TYR A 18 -0.23 29.69 25.89
CA TYR A 18 -0.49 28.26 25.83
C TYR A 18 0.42 27.68 24.76
N VAL A 19 1.60 27.20 25.15
CA VAL A 19 2.40 26.32 24.31
C VAL A 19 1.59 25.04 24.21
N LYS A 20 0.79 24.93 23.16
CA LYS A 20 0.09 23.69 22.84
C LYS A 20 1.17 22.66 22.55
N SER A 21 1.41 21.77 23.51
CA SER A 21 2.29 20.62 23.32
C SER A 21 1.85 19.88 22.06
N LEU A 22 2.81 19.46 21.25
CA LEU A 22 2.46 18.70 20.05
C LEU A 22 1.81 17.37 20.47
N PRO A 23 0.86 16.82 19.67
CA PRO A 23 0.05 15.67 20.09
C PRO A 23 0.84 14.44 20.56
N LEU A 24 2.05 14.23 20.02
CA LEU A 24 2.92 13.10 20.32
C LEU A 24 4.28 13.54 20.89
N GLU A 25 4.35 14.73 21.50
CA GLU A 25 5.59 15.31 22.00
C GLU A 25 6.38 14.34 22.91
N GLY A 26 7.61 14.03 22.49
CA GLY A 26 8.54 13.17 23.22
C GLY A 26 8.22 11.67 23.18
N LYS A 27 7.14 11.25 22.51
CA LYS A 27 6.75 9.85 22.39
C LYS A 27 7.66 9.12 21.42
N ARG A 28 8.27 8.00 21.86
CA ARG A 28 9.06 7.13 21.00
C ARG A 28 8.17 6.10 20.33
N ILE A 29 8.16 6.10 19.01
CA ILE A 29 7.25 5.29 18.20
C ILE A 29 8.07 4.36 17.31
N LEU A 30 7.94 3.06 17.51
CA LEU A 30 8.58 2.05 16.67
C LEU A 30 7.84 1.92 15.34
N VAL A 31 8.55 2.17 14.24
CA VAL A 31 8.05 2.09 12.87
C VAL A 31 8.60 0.81 12.23
N THR A 32 7.73 -0.17 12.01
CA THR A 32 8.10 -1.54 11.61
C THR A 32 8.10 -1.79 10.10
N ARG A 33 7.66 -0.81 9.31
CA ARG A 33 7.43 -0.95 7.86
C ARG A 33 8.75 -1.07 7.08
N ALA A 34 8.69 -1.67 5.89
CA ALA A 34 9.79 -1.70 4.92
C ALA A 34 10.39 -0.29 4.71
N ARG A 35 11.73 -0.22 4.65
CA ARG A 35 12.53 1.01 4.71
C ARG A 35 12.07 2.15 3.79
N GLU A 36 11.62 1.81 2.58
CA GLU A 36 11.17 2.78 1.57
C GLU A 36 9.87 3.50 1.93
N GLN A 37 9.07 2.94 2.84
CA GLN A 37 7.78 3.49 3.28
C GLN A 37 7.83 4.01 4.73
N ALA A 38 8.92 3.77 5.46
CA ALA A 38 9.12 4.23 6.83
C ALA A 38 9.31 5.76 6.89
N GLY A 39 10.09 6.33 5.95
CA GLY A 39 10.43 7.75 5.96
C GLY A 39 9.22 8.70 5.98
N ALA A 40 8.23 8.48 5.10
CA ALA A 40 7.04 9.34 5.05
C ALA A 40 6.18 9.25 6.33
N LEU A 41 6.11 8.09 6.99
CA LEU A 41 5.42 7.96 8.27
C LEU A 41 6.23 8.63 9.37
N SER A 42 7.55 8.39 9.42
CA SER A 42 8.47 9.00 10.38
C SER A 42 8.44 10.52 10.31
N GLU A 43 8.45 11.12 9.12
CA GLU A 43 8.33 12.57 8.91
C GLU A 43 7.01 13.11 9.47
N ARG A 44 5.89 12.43 9.20
CA ARG A 44 4.58 12.81 9.73
C ARG A 44 4.51 12.68 11.25
N LEU A 45 5.15 11.67 11.83
CA LEU A 45 5.24 11.48 13.28
C LEU A 45 6.11 12.56 13.93
N GLN A 46 7.26 12.90 13.33
CA GLN A 46 8.11 14.01 13.77
C GLN A 46 7.37 15.35 13.73
N ALA A 47 6.58 15.60 12.68
CA ALA A 47 5.79 16.83 12.54
C ALA A 47 4.76 17.03 13.67
N VAL A 48 4.37 15.95 14.37
CA VAL A 48 3.49 15.99 15.54
C VAL A 48 4.22 15.74 16.87
N GLY A 49 5.56 15.88 16.88
CA GLY A 49 6.39 15.88 18.08
C GLY A 49 6.95 14.52 18.52
N ALA A 50 6.70 13.45 17.76
CA ALA A 50 7.19 12.12 18.11
C ALA A 50 8.67 11.91 17.74
N ILE A 51 9.27 10.89 18.35
CA ILE A 51 10.61 10.39 18.07
C ILE A 51 10.46 9.01 17.39
N PRO A 52 10.40 8.95 16.05
CA PRO A 52 10.29 7.67 15.36
C PRO A 52 11.60 6.87 15.49
N VAL A 53 11.45 5.58 15.80
CA VAL A 53 12.53 4.58 15.77
C VAL A 53 12.21 3.66 14.61
N GLU A 54 12.95 3.77 13.52
CA GLU A 54 12.73 2.93 12.34
C GLU A 54 13.40 1.58 12.54
N PHE A 55 12.61 0.52 12.43
CA PHE A 55 13.11 -0.85 12.47
C PHE A 55 12.30 -1.72 11.51
N PRO A 56 12.65 -1.73 10.21
CA PRO A 56 11.97 -2.56 9.24
C PRO A 56 12.04 -4.04 9.65
N VAL A 57 10.89 -4.66 9.91
CA VAL A 57 10.83 -6.09 10.26
C VAL A 57 10.69 -6.97 9.03
N ILE A 58 10.34 -6.38 7.88
CA ILE A 58 10.24 -7.05 6.58
C ILE A 58 11.05 -6.33 5.50
N ARG A 59 11.55 -7.12 4.54
CA ARG A 59 12.14 -6.66 3.28
C ARG A 59 11.34 -7.26 2.13
N ILE A 60 11.09 -6.42 1.13
CA ILE A 60 10.51 -6.84 -0.13
C ILE A 60 11.65 -7.25 -1.04
N MET A 61 11.61 -8.47 -1.57
CA MET A 61 12.60 -8.97 -2.51
C MET A 61 11.94 -9.35 -3.83
N PRO A 62 12.63 -9.18 -4.96
CA PRO A 62 12.16 -9.72 -6.23
C PRO A 62 11.96 -11.24 -6.15
N PRO A 63 11.15 -11.83 -7.04
CA PRO A 63 10.98 -13.27 -7.08
C PRO A 63 12.32 -13.94 -7.41
N GLN A 64 12.52 -15.15 -6.89
CA GLN A 64 13.74 -15.92 -7.18
C GLN A 64 13.84 -16.31 -8.65
N ASP A 65 12.69 -16.48 -9.30
CA ASP A 65 12.55 -16.76 -10.72
C ASP A 65 11.59 -15.77 -11.35
N TRP A 66 12.06 -15.08 -12.39
CA TRP A 66 11.27 -14.11 -13.15
C TRP A 66 10.47 -14.77 -14.28
N GLU A 67 10.80 -16.00 -14.69
CA GLU A 67 10.19 -16.65 -15.85
C GLU A 67 8.65 -16.69 -15.77
N PRO A 68 8.03 -17.05 -14.62
CA PRO A 68 6.57 -17.03 -14.52
C PRO A 68 5.99 -15.64 -14.77
N LEU A 69 6.59 -14.59 -14.18
CA LEU A 69 6.13 -13.22 -14.35
C LEU A 69 6.34 -12.74 -15.79
N ASP A 70 7.53 -12.92 -16.35
CA ASP A 70 7.87 -12.53 -17.72
C ASP A 70 6.93 -13.19 -18.75
N SER A 71 6.59 -14.46 -18.54
CA SER A 71 5.64 -15.19 -19.39
C SER A 71 4.23 -14.58 -19.38
N THR A 72 3.80 -14.01 -18.26
CA THR A 72 2.50 -13.32 -18.13
C THR A 72 2.56 -11.89 -18.67
N LEU A 73 3.69 -11.21 -18.50
CA LEU A 73 3.91 -9.86 -19.01
C LEU A 73 3.76 -9.81 -20.54
N GLY A 74 4.35 -10.76 -21.26
CA GLY A 74 4.20 -10.83 -22.72
C GLY A 74 2.75 -11.01 -23.17
N LYS A 75 1.91 -11.69 -22.37
CA LYS A 75 0.50 -11.94 -22.69
C LYS A 75 -0.38 -10.69 -22.58
N LEU A 76 0.01 -9.66 -21.83
CA LEU A 76 -0.72 -8.38 -21.77
C LEU A 76 -0.82 -7.66 -23.12
N PHE A 77 0.06 -8.00 -24.06
CA PHE A 77 0.15 -7.38 -25.38
C PHE A 77 -0.41 -8.29 -26.48
N LEU A 78 -1.01 -9.42 -26.11
CA LEU A 78 -1.63 -10.35 -27.05
C LEU A 78 -3.13 -10.06 -27.19
N ALA A 79 -3.63 -10.21 -28.41
CA ALA A 79 -5.05 -10.22 -28.71
C ALA A 79 -5.44 -11.54 -29.39
N ASP A 80 -6.70 -11.93 -29.23
CA ASP A 80 -7.27 -13.06 -29.95
C ASP A 80 -7.63 -12.68 -31.40
N ALA A 81 -8.18 -13.65 -32.15
CA ALA A 81 -8.58 -13.45 -33.55
C ALA A 81 -9.68 -12.37 -33.74
N ASN A 82 -10.39 -12.00 -32.68
CA ASN A 82 -11.42 -10.97 -32.67
C ASN A 82 -10.89 -9.62 -32.13
N ASN A 83 -9.57 -9.49 -31.97
CA ASN A 83 -8.90 -8.31 -31.43
C ASN A 83 -9.30 -8.02 -29.97
N LEU A 84 -9.72 -9.04 -29.22
CA LEU A 84 -9.96 -8.94 -27.78
C LEU A 84 -8.66 -9.23 -27.03
N PRO A 85 -8.35 -8.49 -25.96
CA PRO A 85 -7.11 -8.69 -25.23
C PRO A 85 -7.11 -10.03 -24.49
N TYR A 86 -5.93 -10.62 -24.36
CA TYR A 86 -5.76 -11.89 -23.68
C TYR A 86 -6.20 -11.81 -22.21
N TYR A 87 -5.81 -10.73 -21.51
CA TYR A 87 -6.30 -10.44 -20.16
C TYR A 87 -7.40 -9.39 -20.22
N ALA A 88 -8.52 -9.67 -19.57
CA ALA A 88 -9.57 -8.68 -19.37
C ALA A 88 -9.20 -7.73 -18.22
N TRP A 89 -8.51 -8.26 -17.19
CA TRP A 89 -8.15 -7.52 -15.99
C TRP A 89 -6.71 -7.77 -15.55
N LEU A 90 -6.10 -6.71 -15.01
CA LEU A 90 -4.86 -6.72 -14.24
C LEU A 90 -5.18 -6.18 -12.85
N ILE A 91 -4.92 -6.95 -11.80
CA ILE A 91 -5.28 -6.59 -10.43
C ILE A 91 -4.04 -6.44 -9.57
N PHE A 92 -3.94 -5.33 -8.85
CA PHE A 92 -2.88 -5.09 -7.86
C PHE A 92 -3.44 -4.97 -6.44
N THR A 93 -2.88 -5.77 -5.54
CA THR A 93 -3.23 -5.75 -4.11
C THR A 93 -2.20 -5.02 -3.24
N SER A 94 -1.19 -4.39 -3.86
CA SER A 94 -0.09 -3.74 -3.15
C SER A 94 0.64 -2.77 -4.06
N ALA A 95 1.06 -1.62 -3.51
CA ALA A 95 1.97 -0.69 -4.19
C ALA A 95 3.31 -1.35 -4.55
N ASN A 96 3.80 -2.28 -3.73
CA ASN A 96 5.05 -3.01 -4.04
C ASN A 96 4.86 -3.90 -5.27
N GLY A 97 3.69 -4.54 -5.39
CA GLY A 97 3.33 -5.33 -6.57
C GLY A 97 3.31 -4.48 -7.82
N VAL A 98 2.76 -3.26 -7.74
CA VAL A 98 2.77 -2.29 -8.86
C VAL A 98 4.19 -1.94 -9.28
N ASN A 99 5.02 -1.50 -8.33
CA ASN A 99 6.38 -1.03 -8.63
C ASN A 99 7.21 -2.12 -9.28
N ILE A 100 7.29 -3.30 -8.66
CA ILE A 100 8.13 -4.39 -9.15
C ILE A 100 7.63 -4.90 -10.50
N PHE A 101 6.31 -4.99 -10.66
CA PHE A 101 5.71 -5.37 -11.94
C PHE A 101 6.05 -4.40 -13.06
N CYS A 102 5.85 -3.09 -12.82
CA CYS A 102 6.05 -2.07 -13.84
C CYS A 102 7.53 -1.89 -14.16
N GLU A 103 8.41 -1.91 -13.15
CA GLU A 103 9.86 -1.90 -13.34
C GLU A 103 10.32 -3.10 -14.18
N ARG A 104 9.78 -4.29 -13.90
CA ARG A 104 10.10 -5.49 -14.70
C ARG A 104 9.61 -5.35 -16.13
N LEU A 105 8.35 -4.94 -16.32
CA LEU A 105 7.73 -4.71 -17.63
C LEU A 105 8.58 -3.74 -18.47
N LEU A 106 8.99 -2.60 -17.91
CA LEU A 106 9.84 -1.62 -18.58
C LEU A 106 11.24 -2.16 -18.88
N SER A 107 11.84 -2.93 -17.97
CA SER A 107 13.16 -3.55 -18.17
C SER A 107 13.21 -4.55 -19.33
N LEU A 108 12.06 -5.16 -19.66
CA LEU A 108 11.90 -6.06 -20.80
C LEU A 108 11.61 -5.31 -22.12
N GLY A 109 11.53 -3.98 -22.08
CA GLY A 109 11.25 -3.12 -23.23
C GLY A 109 9.77 -3.00 -23.58
N PHE A 110 8.87 -3.44 -22.72
CA PHE A 110 7.44 -3.19 -22.86
C PHE A 110 7.09 -1.80 -22.30
N HIS A 111 5.98 -1.23 -22.77
CA HIS A 111 5.47 0.06 -22.29
C HIS A 111 4.01 -0.07 -21.89
N THR A 112 3.64 0.57 -20.78
CA THR A 112 2.29 0.49 -20.18
C THR A 112 1.21 1.03 -21.11
N GLU A 113 1.53 2.06 -21.91
CA GLU A 113 0.66 2.63 -22.94
C GLU A 113 0.25 1.66 -24.05
N ASN A 114 1.01 0.58 -24.25
CA ASN A 114 0.75 -0.41 -25.28
C ASN A 114 -0.09 -1.59 -24.78
N MET A 115 -0.49 -1.62 -23.50
CA MET A 115 -1.37 -2.66 -22.98
C MET A 115 -2.72 -2.60 -23.71
N LEU A 116 -3.10 -3.71 -24.35
CA LEU A 116 -4.27 -3.74 -25.20
C LEU A 116 -5.54 -3.81 -24.35
N GLY A 117 -6.24 -2.69 -24.14
CA GLY A 117 -7.60 -2.70 -23.56
C GLY A 117 -7.76 -3.42 -22.21
N VAL A 118 -6.66 -3.70 -21.50
CA VAL A 118 -6.66 -4.40 -20.22
C VAL A 118 -7.14 -3.43 -19.15
N ARG A 119 -8.14 -3.83 -18.39
CA ARG A 119 -8.65 -3.02 -17.28
C ARG A 119 -7.84 -3.23 -16.03
N VAL A 120 -7.60 -2.18 -15.25
CA VAL A 120 -6.74 -2.24 -14.07
C VAL A 120 -7.54 -2.01 -12.79
N ALA A 121 -7.42 -2.92 -11.83
CA ALA A 121 -7.99 -2.76 -10.50
C ALA A 121 -6.89 -2.60 -9.45
N ALA A 122 -7.09 -1.68 -8.51
CA ALA A 122 -6.21 -1.48 -7.37
C ALA A 122 -7.00 -1.68 -6.08
N ILE A 123 -6.46 -2.44 -5.12
CA ILE A 123 -7.13 -2.71 -3.83
C ILE A 123 -7.45 -1.46 -3.01
N GLY A 124 -6.73 -0.35 -3.23
CA GLY A 124 -6.93 0.88 -2.48
C GLY A 124 -6.07 2.06 -2.96
N PRO A 125 -6.24 3.24 -2.33
CA PRO A 125 -5.68 4.50 -2.79
C PRO A 125 -4.16 4.51 -2.92
N ALA A 126 -3.44 3.83 -2.02
CA ALA A 126 -1.97 3.75 -2.09
C ALA A 126 -1.50 2.97 -3.32
N THR A 127 -2.18 1.88 -3.67
CA THR A 127 -1.90 1.09 -4.87
C THR A 127 -2.29 1.86 -6.13
N ALA A 128 -3.42 2.55 -6.13
CA ALA A 128 -3.82 3.43 -7.22
C ALA A 128 -2.82 4.58 -7.43
N ALA A 129 -2.33 5.20 -6.35
CA ALA A 129 -1.29 6.21 -6.43
C ALA A 129 0.02 5.64 -7.01
N ALA A 130 0.43 4.43 -6.63
CA ALA A 130 1.60 3.78 -7.24
C ALA A 130 1.43 3.61 -8.76
N LEU A 131 0.25 3.19 -9.22
CA LEU A 131 -0.04 3.04 -10.67
C LEU A 131 0.13 4.35 -11.44
N THR A 132 -0.28 5.48 -10.85
CA THR A 132 -0.15 6.78 -11.51
C THR A 132 1.30 7.21 -11.75
N HIS A 133 2.28 6.66 -11.02
CA HIS A 133 3.70 6.93 -11.29
C HIS A 133 4.20 6.27 -12.59
N TYR A 134 3.44 5.29 -13.11
CA TYR A 134 3.72 4.56 -14.35
C TYR A 134 2.70 4.89 -15.45
N ASP A 135 2.03 6.04 -15.33
CA ASP A 135 0.99 6.53 -16.24
C ASP A 135 -0.21 5.57 -16.39
N ILE A 136 -0.44 4.70 -15.40
CA ILE A 136 -1.60 3.80 -15.36
C ILE A 136 -2.68 4.41 -14.45
N THR A 137 -3.88 4.56 -14.99
CA THR A 137 -5.07 4.92 -14.19
C THR A 137 -5.84 3.65 -13.85
N ALA A 138 -6.15 3.44 -12.56
CA ALA A 138 -7.00 2.32 -12.15
C ALA A 138 -8.45 2.55 -12.58
N ASP A 139 -9.04 1.59 -13.30
CA ASP A 139 -10.46 1.58 -13.67
C ASP A 139 -11.37 1.29 -12.49
N LEU A 140 -10.84 0.61 -11.46
CA LEU A 140 -11.59 0.20 -10.28
C LEU A 140 -10.72 0.30 -9.03
N VAL A 141 -11.26 1.00 -8.03
CA VAL A 141 -10.73 1.04 -6.66
C VAL A 141 -11.92 0.83 -5.71
N PRO A 142 -11.96 -0.26 -4.92
CA PRO A 142 -13.06 -0.54 -4.03
C PRO A 142 -13.10 0.46 -2.86
N GLY A 143 -14.30 0.69 -2.31
CA GLY A 143 -14.50 1.56 -1.14
C GLY A 143 -13.93 0.98 0.17
N GLU A 144 -13.84 -0.35 0.26
CA GLU A 144 -13.20 -1.07 1.35
C GLU A 144 -11.90 -1.72 0.86
N TYR A 145 -10.84 -1.71 1.68
CA TYR A 145 -9.48 -2.08 1.28
C TYR A 145 -9.07 -3.48 1.75
N ILE A 146 -9.92 -4.49 1.53
CA ILE A 146 -9.67 -5.89 1.88
C ILE A 146 -9.71 -6.78 0.62
N ALA A 147 -9.20 -8.01 0.71
CA ALA A 147 -9.11 -8.88 -0.47
C ALA A 147 -10.51 -9.29 -0.98
N GLU A 148 -11.42 -9.54 -0.05
CA GLU A 148 -12.81 -9.92 -0.28
C GLU A 148 -13.57 -8.81 -1.01
N SER A 149 -13.31 -7.55 -0.68
CA SER A 149 -13.98 -6.40 -1.30
C SER A 149 -13.53 -6.17 -2.74
N VAL A 150 -12.30 -6.57 -3.12
CA VAL A 150 -11.83 -6.49 -4.50
C VAL A 150 -12.63 -7.42 -5.40
N ALA A 151 -12.81 -8.69 -5.00
CA ALA A 151 -13.60 -9.65 -5.77
C ALA A 151 -15.05 -9.17 -5.92
N ALA A 152 -15.68 -8.75 -4.81
CA ALA A 152 -17.04 -8.23 -4.82
C ALA A 152 -17.18 -6.98 -5.71
N ALA A 153 -16.23 -6.04 -5.64
CA ALA A 153 -16.25 -4.83 -6.45
C ALA A 153 -16.05 -5.12 -7.94
N LEU A 154 -15.23 -6.11 -8.31
CA LEU A 154 -15.10 -6.54 -9.70
C LEU A 154 -16.40 -7.16 -10.21
N ILE A 155 -17.03 -8.04 -9.43
CA ILE A 155 -18.31 -8.66 -9.78
C ILE A 155 -19.37 -7.58 -9.98
N GLU A 156 -19.50 -6.63 -9.04
CA GLU A 156 -20.44 -5.52 -9.14
C GLU A 156 -20.14 -4.64 -10.37
N ASP A 157 -18.86 -4.34 -10.64
CA ASP A 157 -18.48 -3.53 -11.79
C ASP A 157 -18.80 -4.20 -13.13
N THR A 158 -18.58 -5.50 -13.25
CA THR A 158 -18.96 -6.25 -14.45
C THR A 158 -20.49 -6.33 -14.62
N GLN A 159 -21.23 -6.60 -13.56
CA GLN A 159 -22.70 -6.63 -13.60
C GLN A 159 -23.31 -5.30 -14.02
N ARG A 160 -22.77 -4.17 -13.52
CA ARG A 160 -23.21 -2.82 -13.90
C ARG A 160 -23.02 -2.51 -15.39
N ARG A 161 -22.08 -3.21 -16.03
CA ARG A 161 -21.78 -3.11 -17.45
C ARG A 161 -22.51 -4.14 -18.30
N GLU A 162 -23.41 -4.91 -17.70
CA GLU A 162 -24.09 -6.04 -18.35
C GLU A 162 -23.10 -7.11 -18.86
N GLU A 163 -21.94 -7.21 -18.20
CA GLU A 163 -20.88 -8.18 -18.48
C GLU A 163 -20.80 -9.26 -17.37
N SER A 164 -20.01 -10.30 -17.61
CA SER A 164 -19.68 -11.35 -16.64
C SER A 164 -18.18 -11.57 -16.57
N LEU A 165 -17.70 -12.05 -15.41
CA LEU A 165 -16.34 -12.55 -15.23
C LEU A 165 -16.15 -13.96 -15.80
N GLU A 166 -17.21 -14.64 -16.19
CA GLU A 166 -17.15 -16.01 -16.71
C GLU A 166 -16.24 -16.11 -17.96
N GLY A 167 -15.22 -16.96 -17.86
CA GLY A 167 -14.21 -17.16 -18.90
C GLY A 167 -13.23 -16.00 -19.08
N LYS A 168 -13.37 -14.90 -18.33
CA LYS A 168 -12.45 -13.76 -18.40
C LYS A 168 -11.14 -14.11 -17.71
N ARG A 169 -10.02 -13.83 -18.39
CA ARG A 169 -8.68 -14.03 -17.81
C ARG A 169 -8.28 -12.81 -16.99
N ILE A 170 -7.74 -13.06 -15.81
CA ILE A 170 -7.30 -12.05 -14.86
C ILE A 170 -5.84 -12.32 -14.51
N LEU A 171 -4.97 -11.33 -14.70
CA LEU A 171 -3.60 -11.38 -14.21
C LEU A 171 -3.55 -10.78 -12.80
N LEU A 172 -2.99 -11.52 -11.85
CA LEU A 172 -2.86 -11.10 -10.45
C LEU A 172 -1.40 -11.22 -9.98
N PRO A 173 -0.57 -10.18 -10.19
CA PRO A 173 0.78 -10.10 -9.65
C PRO A 173 0.75 -9.71 -8.17
N ARG A 174 1.31 -10.55 -7.28
CA ARG A 174 1.26 -10.32 -5.83
C ARG A 174 2.43 -10.97 -5.08
N ALA A 175 2.43 -10.82 -3.74
CA ALA A 175 3.40 -11.51 -2.89
C ALA A 175 3.24 -13.03 -2.98
N ALA A 176 4.34 -13.78 -2.97
CA ALA A 176 4.33 -15.25 -2.99
C ALA A 176 3.56 -15.85 -1.79
N GLU A 177 3.55 -15.17 -0.65
CA GLU A 177 2.93 -15.65 0.60
C GLU A 177 1.48 -15.18 0.79
N ALA A 178 0.87 -14.62 -0.25
CA ALA A 178 -0.41 -13.97 -0.13
C ALA A 178 -1.59 -14.96 -0.02
N ARG A 179 -2.63 -14.57 0.72
CA ARG A 179 -3.81 -15.44 0.97
C ARG A 179 -4.61 -15.72 -0.29
N GLN A 180 -5.15 -16.92 -0.40
CA GLN A 180 -5.90 -17.39 -1.58
C GLN A 180 -7.33 -16.84 -1.72
N VAL A 181 -7.83 -16.08 -0.74
CA VAL A 181 -9.24 -15.63 -0.70
C VAL A 181 -9.67 -14.89 -1.97
N LEU A 182 -8.84 -13.99 -2.50
CA LEU A 182 -9.14 -13.24 -3.72
C LEU A 182 -9.22 -14.15 -4.95
N VAL A 183 -8.25 -15.07 -5.10
CA VAL A 183 -8.20 -16.02 -6.22
C VAL A 183 -9.45 -16.88 -6.21
N THR A 184 -9.75 -17.50 -5.07
CA THR A 184 -10.94 -18.34 -4.91
C THR A 184 -12.22 -17.57 -5.19
N GLY A 185 -12.35 -16.32 -4.73
CA GLY A 185 -13.54 -15.49 -5.00
C GLY A 185 -13.74 -15.16 -6.49
N LEU A 186 -12.66 -14.89 -7.21
CA LEU A 186 -12.71 -14.61 -8.66
C LEU A 186 -13.02 -15.87 -9.47
N GLU A 187 -12.40 -17.00 -9.12
CA GLU A 187 -12.67 -18.29 -9.75
C GLU A 187 -14.10 -18.77 -9.51
N GLN A 188 -14.65 -18.55 -8.31
CA GLN A 188 -16.07 -18.81 -8.01
C GLN A 188 -17.02 -17.97 -8.85
N ALA A 189 -16.59 -16.79 -9.32
CA ALA A 189 -17.32 -15.95 -10.27
C ALA A 189 -17.08 -16.35 -11.74
N GLY A 190 -16.36 -17.46 -11.99
CA GLY A 190 -16.10 -18.00 -13.32
C GLY A 190 -14.86 -17.42 -14.03
N ALA A 191 -14.07 -16.59 -13.35
CA ALA A 191 -12.83 -16.06 -13.93
C ALA A 191 -11.73 -17.12 -14.03
N ILE A 192 -10.81 -16.94 -14.97
CA ILE A 192 -9.57 -17.70 -15.08
C ILE A 192 -8.45 -16.83 -14.52
N VAL A 193 -7.93 -17.17 -13.35
CA VAL A 193 -6.93 -16.34 -12.64
C VAL A 193 -5.53 -16.87 -12.89
N ASP A 194 -4.69 -16.06 -13.55
CA ASP A 194 -3.25 -16.28 -13.62
C ASP A 194 -2.61 -15.53 -12.42
N GLU A 195 -2.49 -16.23 -11.28
CA GLU A 195 -1.76 -15.73 -10.11
C GLU A 195 -0.25 -15.87 -10.33
N VAL A 196 0.50 -14.78 -10.11
CA VAL A 196 1.96 -14.80 -10.28
C VAL A 196 2.67 -14.07 -9.15
N ALA A 197 3.75 -14.68 -8.65
CA ALA A 197 4.59 -14.08 -7.63
C ALA A 197 5.40 -12.94 -8.24
N ALA A 198 5.02 -11.70 -7.91
CA ALA A 198 5.76 -10.50 -8.29
C ALA A 198 6.88 -10.16 -7.29
N TYR A 199 6.78 -10.65 -6.05
CA TYR A 199 7.78 -10.45 -5.01
C TYR A 199 7.60 -11.46 -3.88
N THR A 200 8.59 -11.55 -3.01
CA THR A 200 8.52 -12.30 -1.75
C THR A 200 8.75 -11.34 -0.58
N THR A 201 8.12 -11.62 0.55
CA THR A 201 8.35 -10.86 1.79
C THR A 201 9.25 -11.68 2.70
N VAL A 202 10.45 -11.19 2.98
CA VAL A 202 11.40 -11.85 3.89
C VAL A 202 11.54 -11.06 5.19
N ALA A 203 11.82 -11.76 6.29
CA ALA A 203 12.19 -11.12 7.53
C ALA A 203 13.45 -10.27 7.34
N ALA A 204 13.39 -9.03 7.81
CA ALA A 204 14.49 -8.08 7.80
C ALA A 204 15.18 -7.95 9.15
N ALA A 205 14.46 -8.31 10.22
CA ALA A 205 14.98 -8.30 11.58
C ALA A 205 16.17 -9.26 11.70
N GLY A 206 17.36 -8.70 11.80
CA GLY A 206 18.59 -9.43 12.12
C GLY A 206 19.01 -9.17 13.57
N ASP A 207 19.90 -10.01 14.10
CA ASP A 207 20.61 -9.77 15.36
C ASP A 207 21.78 -8.78 15.19
N ASP A 208 21.58 -7.79 14.31
CA ASP A 208 22.53 -6.72 14.09
C ASP A 208 22.46 -5.68 15.22
N GLU A 209 23.37 -4.71 15.20
CA GLU A 209 23.46 -3.68 16.23
C GLU A 209 22.14 -2.90 16.40
N GLN A 210 21.46 -2.62 15.30
CA GLN A 210 20.18 -1.92 15.28
C GLN A 210 19.06 -2.77 15.90
N GLY A 211 19.00 -4.07 15.58
CA GLY A 211 18.08 -5.01 16.20
C GLY A 211 18.27 -5.14 17.71
N ARG A 212 19.54 -5.19 18.15
CA ARG A 212 19.88 -5.22 19.59
C ARG A 212 19.52 -3.92 20.30
N GLU A 213 19.71 -2.77 19.65
CA GLU A 213 19.29 -1.48 20.19
C GLU A 213 17.77 -1.39 20.36
N VAL A 214 17.00 -1.78 19.33
CA VAL A 214 15.53 -1.79 19.38
C VAL A 214 15.02 -2.76 20.45
N LEU A 215 15.63 -3.95 20.55
CA LEU A 215 15.31 -4.91 21.60
C LEU A 215 15.57 -4.34 23.00
N HIS A 216 16.70 -3.64 23.19
CA HIS A 216 17.03 -2.98 24.44
C HIS A 216 16.03 -1.87 24.78
N LEU A 217 15.60 -1.07 23.80
CA LEU A 217 14.57 -0.04 23.99
C LEU A 217 13.22 -0.67 24.42
N LEU A 218 12.83 -1.78 23.78
CA LEU A 218 11.61 -2.51 24.14
C LEU A 218 11.67 -3.09 25.55
N GLN A 219 12.77 -3.78 25.90
CA GLN A 219 12.95 -4.41 27.20
C GLN A 219 12.95 -3.41 28.37
N ASN A 220 13.44 -2.20 28.13
CA ASN A 220 13.46 -1.13 29.13
C ASN A 220 12.20 -0.25 29.15
N GLY A 221 11.16 -0.59 28.37
CA GLY A 221 9.93 0.21 28.29
C GLY A 221 10.15 1.61 27.72
N GLN A 222 11.16 1.76 26.86
CA GLN A 222 11.56 3.03 26.25
C GLN A 222 10.88 3.28 24.90
N ILE A 223 10.02 2.37 24.43
CA ILE A 223 9.12 2.55 23.30
C ILE A 223 7.71 2.77 23.85
N ASP A 224 7.07 3.89 23.51
CA ASP A 224 5.71 4.22 23.94
C ASP A 224 4.65 3.54 23.05
N ILE A 225 4.92 3.43 21.74
CA ILE A 225 3.95 2.95 20.73
C ILE A 225 4.68 2.09 19.70
N ILE A 226 4.05 0.99 19.26
CA ILE A 226 4.48 0.16 18.13
C ILE A 226 3.45 0.28 17.02
N THR A 227 3.90 0.49 15.78
CA THR A 227 3.03 0.52 14.60
C THR A 227 3.12 -0.79 13.84
N PHE A 228 2.00 -1.26 13.30
CA PHE A 228 1.92 -2.39 12.39
C PHE A 228 1.17 -1.93 11.15
N THR A 229 1.73 -2.22 9.97
CA THR A 229 1.19 -1.73 8.68
C THR A 229 0.79 -2.85 7.74
N SER A 230 1.13 -4.09 8.11
CA SER A 230 0.65 -5.31 7.50
C SER A 230 0.36 -6.37 8.57
N SER A 231 -0.48 -7.35 8.26
CA SER A 231 -0.72 -8.49 9.16
C SER A 231 0.51 -9.37 9.36
N PHE A 232 1.51 -9.28 8.46
CA PHE A 232 2.79 -10.00 8.57
C PHE A 232 3.70 -9.40 9.65
N ASP A 233 3.50 -8.14 10.01
CA ASP A 233 4.36 -7.44 10.98
C ASP A 233 4.12 -7.93 12.44
N CYS A 234 3.05 -8.70 12.69
CA CYS A 234 2.62 -9.13 14.03
C CYS A 234 3.10 -10.52 14.48
N THR A 235 3.66 -11.34 13.59
CA THR A 235 4.10 -12.72 13.86
C THR A 235 5.59 -12.81 14.08
#